data_AF-A0A5M4EKI7-F1
#
_entry.id   AF-A0A5M4EKI7-F1
#
_cell.length_a   1.000
_cell.length_b   1.000
_cell.length_c   1.000
_cell.angle_alpha   90.00
_cell.angle_beta   90.00
_cell.angle_gamma   90.00
#
_symmetry.space_group_name_H-M   'P 1'
#
loop_
_entity.id
_entity.type
_entity.pdbx_description
1 polymer ?
#
loop_
_entity_poly.entity_id
_entity_poly.type
_entity_poly.pdbx_seq_one_letter_code
_entity_poly.pdbx_strand_id
1 'polypeptide(L)' 'MKQDTIVVFDYGSQYTRLISRRLREINVFCDLVYPEIDKSFFDERNIKGFILSGGPN' A
#
# COMPACT_ATOMS: atom_id res chain seq x y z
N MET A 1 9.07 -16.24 9.21
CA MET A 1 9.55 -14.88 8.85
C MET A 1 8.35 -14.05 8.45
N LYS A 2 8.27 -12.77 8.87
CA LYS A 2 7.19 -11.87 8.43
C LYS A 2 7.42 -11.50 6.95
N GLN A 3 6.38 -11.60 6.13
CA GLN A 3 6.44 -11.24 4.72
C GLN A 3 6.72 -9.73 4.56
N ASP A 4 7.56 -9.38 3.59
CA ASP A 4 7.83 -7.99 3.25
C ASP A 4 6.59 -7.36 2.61
N THR A 5 6.16 -6.22 3.15
CA THR A 5 4.93 -5.53 2.72
C THR A 5 5.23 -4.12 2.26
N ILE A 6 4.67 -3.74 1.12
CA ILE A 6 4.52 -2.34 0.70
C ILE A 6 3.13 -1.86 1.07
N VAL A 7 3.02 -0.74 1.76
CA VAL A 7 1.72 -0.13 2.05
C VAL A 7 1.42 0.92 0.98
N VAL A 8 0.26 0.83 0.35
CA VAL A 8 -0.21 1.81 -0.64
C VAL A 8 -1.37 2.58 -0.03
N PHE A 9 -1.18 3.88 0.17
CA PHE A 9 -2.24 4.79 0.60
C PHE A 9 -3.08 5.21 -0.60
N ASP A 10 -4.38 4.92 -0.53
CA ASP A 10 -5.37 5.27 -1.54
C ASP A 10 -6.00 6.63 -1.24
N TYR A 11 -5.61 7.65 -2.00
CA TYR A 11 -6.23 8.98 -1.94
C TYR A 11 -7.39 9.14 -2.95
N GLY A 12 -7.93 8.04 -3.48
CA GLY A 12 -9.07 8.05 -4.39
C GLY A 12 -8.71 8.22 -5.87
N SER A 13 -7.45 8.02 -6.25
CA SER A 13 -7.08 8.01 -7.67
C SER A 13 -7.42 6.68 -8.35
N GLN A 14 -7.59 6.73 -9.67
CA GLN A 14 -7.65 5.52 -10.49
C GLN A 14 -6.32 4.73 -10.49
N TYR A 15 -5.21 5.36 -10.08
CA TYR A 15 -3.87 4.78 -10.10
C TYR A 15 -3.63 3.76 -8.99
N THR A 16 -4.36 3.80 -7.87
CA THR A 16 -4.20 2.85 -6.75
C THR A 16 -4.29 1.40 -7.21
N ARG A 17 -5.27 1.09 -8.06
CA ARG A 17 -5.45 -0.27 -8.61
C ARG A 17 -4.30 -0.64 -9.55
N LEU A 18 -3.81 0.29 -10.38
CA LEU A 18 -2.68 0.05 -11.27
C LEU A 18 -1.38 -0.20 -10.50
N ILE A 19 -1.12 0.57 -9.44
CA ILE A 19 0.03 0.37 -8.54
C ILE A 19 -0.04 -1.03 -7.92
N SER A 20 -1.18 -1.42 -7.35
CA SER A 20 -1.34 -2.75 -6.76
C SER A 20 -1.12 -3.89 -7.77
N ARG A 21 -1.54 -3.70 -9.03
CA ARG A 21 -1.29 -4.65 -10.12
C ARG A 21 0.20 -4.75 -10.44
N ARG A 22 0.91 -3.63 -10.53
CA ARG A 22 2.36 -3.62 -10.79
C ARG A 22 3.16 -4.31 -9.70
N LEU A 23 2.79 -4.11 -8.44
CA LEU A 23 3.43 -4.80 -7.30
C LEU A 23 3.22 -6.31 -7.38
N ARG A 24 2.02 -6.77 -7.71
CA ARG A 24 1.74 -8.21 -7.91
C ARG A 24 2.51 -8.80 -9.10
N GLU A 25 2.65 -8.07 -10.20
CA GLU A 25 3.41 -8.50 -11.39
C GLU A 25 4.89 -8.78 -11.06
N ILE A 26 5.45 -8.10 -10.05
CA ILE A 26 6.82 -8.31 -9.56
C ILE A 26 6.89 -9.18 -8.29
N ASN A 27 5.81 -9.89 -7.95
CA ASN A 27 5.70 -10.74 -6.75
C ASN A 27 5.93 -10.02 -5.41
N VAL A 28 5.62 -8.73 -5.34
CA VAL A 28 5.68 -7.94 -4.10
C VAL A 28 4.30 -7.87 -3.45
N PHE A 29 4.22 -8.24 -2.18
CA PHE A 29 2.99 -8.14 -1.40
C PHE A 29 2.70 -6.69 -1.03
N CYS A 30 1.44 -6.28 -1.14
CA CYS A 30 1.02 -4.93 -0.76
C CYS A 30 -0.34 -4.89 -0.07
N ASP A 31 -0.45 -4.01 0.93
CA ASP A 31 -1.71 -3.64 1.56
C ASP A 31 -2.20 -2.31 0.97
N LEU A 32 -3.47 -2.25 0.58
CA LEU A 32 -4.13 -0.99 0.21
C LEU A 32 -4.85 -0.44 1.46
N VAL A 33 -4.58 0.81 1.82
CA VAL A 33 -5.16 1.45 3.00
C VAL A 33 -5.63 2.87 2.67
N TYR A 34 -6.63 3.35 3.41
CA TYR A 34 -7.01 4.76 3.36
C TYR A 34 -6.09 5.62 4.26
N PRO A 35 -5.94 6.93 3.99
CA PRO A 35 -5.09 7.82 4.78
C PRO A 35 -5.45 7.91 6.26
N GLU A 36 -6.72 7.65 6.61
CA GLU A 36 -7.25 7.69 7.97
C GLU A 36 -6.95 6.40 8.79
N ILE A 37 -6.14 5.49 8.26
CA ILE A 37 -5.76 4.23 8.93
C ILE A 37 -5.09 4.50 10.29
N ASP A 38 -5.45 3.71 11.29
CA ASP A 38 -4.84 3.80 12.62
C ASP A 38 -3.39 3.30 12.62
N LYS A 39 -2.53 3.89 13.46
CA LYS A 39 -1.11 3.52 13.56
C LYS A 39 -0.89 2.07 13.98
N SER A 40 -1.79 1.49 14.76
CA SER A 40 -1.73 0.08 15.18
C SER A 40 -1.73 -0.90 14.01
N PHE A 41 -2.22 -0.47 12.83
CA PHE A 41 -2.12 -1.26 11.61
C PHE A 41 -0.67 -1.60 11.25
N PHE A 42 0.30 -0.75 11.60
CA PHE A 42 1.69 -0.92 11.18
C PHE A 42 2.52 -1.82 12.10
N ASP A 43 2.12 -1.96 13.38
CA ASP A 43 2.94 -2.58 14.42
C ASP A 43 3.25 -4.07 14.16
N GLU A 44 2.33 -4.78 13.52
CA GLU A 44 2.48 -6.21 13.26
C GLU A 44 3.10 -6.53 11.89
N ARG A 45 3.33 -5.53 11.03
CA ARG A 45 3.74 -5.72 9.63
C ARG A 45 5.23 -5.45 9.43
N ASN A 46 5.88 -6.22 8.56
CA ASN A 46 7.26 -5.97 8.14
C ASN A 46 7.27 -5.05 6.91
N ILE A 47 7.01 -3.76 7.17
CA ILE A 47 6.85 -2.76 6.12
C ILE A 47 8.21 -2.38 5.56
N LYS A 48 8.36 -2.50 4.24
CA LYS A 48 9.58 -2.10 3.52
C LYS A 48 9.47 -0.76 2.82
N GLY A 49 8.26 -0.26 2.64
CA GLY A 49 8.03 1.03 2.01
C GLY A 49 6.56 1.42 1.95
N PHE A 50 6.37 2.69 1.61
CA PHE A 50 5.07 3.32 1.46
C PHE A 50 4.94 3.91 0.05
N ILE A 51 3.76 3.81 -0.55
CA ILE A 51 3.41 4.46 -1.81
C ILE A 51 2.17 5.31 -1.57
N LEU A 52 2.23 6.58 -1.96
CA LEU A 52 1.10 7.49 -1.95
C LEU A 52 0.51 7.48 -3.37
N SER A 53 -0.71 6.94 -3.57
CA SER A 53 -1.24 6.68 -4.91
C SER A 53 -1.45 7.92 -5.78
N GLY A 54 -1.63 9.09 -5.14
CA GLY A 54 -2.23 10.27 -5.74
C GLY A 54 -3.75 10.30 -5.56
N GLY A 55 -4.35 11.48 -5.70
CA GLY A 55 -5.78 11.74 -5.55
C GLY A 55 -6.34 12.49 -6.77
N PRO A 56 -7.67 12.64 -6.87
CA PRO A 56 -8.34 13.26 -8.03
C PRO A 56 -8.24 14.80 -8.10
N ASN A 57 -7.52 15.44 -7.15
CA ASN A 57 -7.35 16.90 -7.07
C ASN A 57 -6.02 17.35 -7.67
#